data_AF-A0A3L6PRV1-F1
#
_entry.id   AF-A0A3L6PRV1-F1
#
_cell.length_a   1.000
_cell.length_b   1.000
_cell.length_c   1.000
_cell.angle_alpha   90.00
_cell.angle_beta   90.00
_cell.angle_gamma   90.00
#
_symmetry.space_group_name_H-M   'P 1'
#
loop_
_entity.id
_entity.type
_entity.pdbx_description
1 polymer ?
#
loop_
_entity_poly.entity_id
_entity_poly.type
_entity_poly.pdbx_seq_one_letter_code
_entity_poly.pdbx_strand_id
1 'polypeptide(L)'
;MVDSKDFAVGIFDALARRRRQNLERISKEELYDFWLQLSDQSFDARLQIFFDMVDTNVDGRITREEVQELIVLSASANKLSKLKEQAEEYAALIMEELDPEAT
;
A
#
# COMPACT_ATOMS: atom_id res chain seq x y z
N MET A 1 -5.99 5.22 -16.57
CA MET A 1 -6.86 6.15 -15.78
C MET A 1 -7.73 5.38 -14.79
N VAL A 2 -8.17 4.16 -15.12
CA VAL A 2 -8.85 3.25 -14.18
C VAL A 2 -7.90 2.85 -13.05
N ASP A 3 -6.66 2.49 -13.37
CA ASP A 3 -5.67 1.96 -12.39
C ASP A 3 -5.24 2.99 -11.33
N SER A 4 -5.27 4.28 -11.68
CA SER A 4 -4.97 5.37 -10.74
C SER A 4 -6.09 5.60 -9.73
N LYS A 5 -7.33 5.22 -10.06
CA LYS A 5 -8.45 5.30 -9.12
C LYS A 5 -8.37 4.16 -8.11
N ASP A 6 -8.08 2.95 -8.58
CA ASP A 6 -7.95 1.78 -7.71
C ASP A 6 -6.80 1.97 -6.71
N PHE A 7 -5.68 2.55 -7.15
CA PHE A 7 -4.59 2.95 -6.26
C PHE A 7 -5.01 4.01 -5.22
N ALA A 8 -5.77 5.03 -5.63
CA ALA A 8 -6.25 6.07 -4.72
C ALA A 8 -7.27 5.52 -3.70
N VAL A 9 -8.11 4.57 -4.10
CA VAL A 9 -9.03 3.85 -3.20
C VAL A 9 -8.24 3.01 -2.21
N GLY A 10 -7.20 2.29 -2.64
CA GLY A 10 -6.32 1.53 -1.73
C GLY A 10 -5.67 2.39 -0.65
N ILE A 11 -5.19 3.59 -1.01
CA ILE A 11 -4.67 4.56 -0.02
C ILE A 11 -5.77 4.98 0.96
N PHE A 12 -6.95 5.32 0.44
CA PHE A 12 -8.07 5.76 1.27
C PHE A 12 -8.49 4.67 2.26
N ASP A 13 -8.63 3.44 1.80
CA ASP A 13 -9.03 2.30 2.61
C ASP A 13 -7.97 1.98 3.67
N ALA A 14 -6.68 2.07 3.33
CA ALA A 14 -5.58 1.93 4.30
C ALA A 14 -5.67 2.98 5.42
N LEU A 15 -5.83 4.26 5.07
CA LEU A 15 -5.93 5.35 6.03
C LEU A 15 -7.21 5.26 6.89
N ALA A 16 -8.34 4.85 6.32
CA ALA A 16 -9.60 4.65 7.02
C ALA A 16 -9.52 3.47 8.01
N ARG A 17 -8.94 2.33 7.58
CA ARG A 17 -8.73 1.14 8.41
C ARG A 17 -7.85 1.43 9.63
N ARG A 18 -6.79 2.22 9.46
CA ARG A 18 -5.91 2.66 10.55
C ARG A 18 -6.66 3.39 11.67
N ARG A 19 -7.73 4.12 11.32
CA ARG A 19 -8.61 4.80 12.29
C ARG A 19 -9.74 3.93 12.83
N ARG A 20 -9.87 2.69 12.36
CA ARG A 20 -11.00 1.78 12.64
C ARG A 20 -12.36 2.40 12.28
N GLN A 21 -12.39 3.27 11.28
CA GLN A 21 -13.63 3.91 10.83
C GLN A 21 -14.04 3.32 9.48
N ASN A 22 -15.29 2.85 9.37
CA ASN A 22 -15.89 2.49 8.09
C ASN A 22 -16.48 3.77 7.49
N LEU A 23 -15.69 4.51 6.70
CA LEU A 23 -16.05 5.83 6.19
C LEU A 23 -16.40 5.76 4.71
N GLU A 24 -17.66 5.96 4.36
CA GLU A 24 -18.07 6.27 2.98
C GLU A 24 -17.78 7.74 2.61
N ARG A 25 -17.48 8.58 3.60
CA ARG A 25 -17.33 10.04 3.47
C ARG A 25 -16.34 10.52 4.53
N ILE A 26 -15.55 11.54 4.19
CA ILE A 26 -14.65 12.21 5.14
C ILE A 26 -15.03 13.68 5.29
N SER A 27 -14.93 14.18 6.51
CA SER A 27 -15.00 15.59 6.83
C SER A 27 -13.73 16.32 6.37
N LYS A 28 -13.77 17.65 6.36
CA LYS A 28 -12.59 18.48 6.03
C LYS A 28 -11.46 18.28 7.04
N GLU A 29 -11.79 18.03 8.30
CA GLU A 29 -10.82 17.76 9.38
C GLU A 29 -10.13 16.42 9.16
N GLU A 30 -10.89 15.36 8.86
CA GLU A 30 -10.33 14.04 8.52
C GLU A 30 -9.46 14.08 7.26
N LEU A 31 -9.87 14.84 6.23
CA LEU A 31 -9.06 15.06 5.04
C LEU A 31 -7.73 15.76 5.37
N TYR A 32 -7.75 16.75 6.26
CA TYR A 32 -6.54 17.45 6.67
C TYR A 32 -5.58 16.52 7.42
N ASP A 33 -6.10 15.67 8.29
CA ASP A 33 -5.26 14.68 8.97
C ASP A 33 -4.67 13.65 8.01
N PHE A 34 -5.47 13.18 7.04
CA PHE A 34 -4.98 12.28 6.00
C PHE A 34 -3.87 12.94 5.19
N TRP A 35 -4.05 14.22 4.87
CA TRP A 35 -3.03 15.01 4.19
C TRP A 35 -1.74 15.12 5.01
N LEU A 36 -1.83 15.37 6.32
CA LEU A 36 -0.65 15.43 7.19
C LEU A 36 0.13 14.10 7.15
N GLN A 37 -0.57 12.96 7.26
CA GLN A 37 0.07 11.64 7.18
C GLN A 37 0.71 11.38 5.82
N LEU A 38 0.03 11.70 4.72
CA LEU A 38 0.56 11.52 3.37
C LEU A 38 1.71 12.47 3.05
N SER A 39 1.72 13.66 3.65
CA SER A 39 2.76 14.67 3.44
C SER A 39 4.03 14.41 4.25
N ASP A 40 3.97 13.54 5.26
CA ASP A 40 5.12 13.16 6.07
C ASP A 40 6.17 12.45 5.19
N GLN A 41 7.34 13.08 5.07
CA GLN A 41 8.44 12.60 4.25
C GLN A 41 9.42 11.70 5.01
N SER A 42 9.11 11.35 6.27
CA SER A 42 9.89 10.36 7.00
C SER A 42 9.77 9.00 6.32
N PHE A 43 10.86 8.25 6.37
CA PHE A 43 10.89 6.90 5.81
C PHE A 43 9.86 6.01 6.52
N ASP A 44 9.81 6.08 7.86
CA ASP A 44 8.92 5.28 8.69
C ASP A 44 7.44 5.54 8.38
N ALA A 45 7.04 6.82 8.22
CA ALA A 45 5.65 7.15 7.89
C ALA A 45 5.25 6.62 6.50
N ARG A 46 6.12 6.78 5.50
CA ARG A 46 5.87 6.24 4.15
C ARG A 46 5.81 4.72 4.15
N LEU A 47 6.70 4.08 4.90
CA LEU A 47 6.74 2.63 5.01
C LEU A 47 5.49 2.11 5.73
N GLN A 48 5.02 2.79 6.77
CA GLN A 48 3.81 2.39 7.48
C GLN A 48 2.55 2.49 6.61
N ILE A 49 2.40 3.57 5.82
CA ILE A 49 1.30 3.68 4.86
C ILE A 49 1.39 2.56 3.81
N PHE A 50 2.60 2.22 3.37
CA PHE A 50 2.82 1.10 2.47
C PHE A 50 2.38 -0.23 3.11
N PHE A 51 2.78 -0.52 4.35
CA PHE A 51 2.33 -1.71 5.09
C PHE A 51 0.80 -1.76 5.20
N ASP A 52 0.17 -0.65 5.57
CA ASP A 52 -1.29 -0.56 5.70
C ASP A 52 -2.01 -0.74 4.34
N MET A 53 -1.33 -0.48 3.21
CA MET A 53 -1.86 -0.74 1.87
C MET A 53 -1.66 -2.19 1.42
N VAL A 54 -0.55 -2.83 1.81
CA VAL A 54 -0.26 -4.23 1.46
C VAL A 54 -1.10 -5.19 2.30
N ASP A 55 -1.23 -4.94 3.60
CA ASP A 55 -2.03 -5.75 4.51
C ASP A 55 -3.53 -5.53 4.22
N THR A 56 -4.06 -6.32 3.30
CA THR A 56 -5.45 -6.20 2.85
C THR A 56 -6.41 -6.89 3.83
N ASN A 57 -5.96 -7.95 4.48
CA ASN A 57 -6.77 -8.76 5.40
C ASN A 57 -6.74 -8.25 6.86
N VAL A 58 -5.86 -7.27 7.16
CA VAL A 58 -5.68 -6.63 8.47
C VAL A 58 -5.23 -7.63 9.54
N ASP A 59 -4.46 -8.64 9.16
CA ASP A 59 -3.92 -9.64 10.09
C ASP A 59 -2.56 -9.22 10.69
N GLY A 60 -2.01 -8.09 10.23
CA GLY A 60 -0.73 -7.53 10.68
C GLY A 60 0.48 -8.29 10.14
N ARG A 61 0.29 -9.17 9.17
CA ARG A 61 1.33 -9.90 8.44
C ARG A 61 1.26 -9.46 6.98
N ILE A 62 2.39 -9.58 6.31
CA ILE A 62 2.46 -9.36 4.86
C ILE A 62 2.81 -10.69 4.23
N THR A 63 1.99 -11.12 3.29
CA THR A 63 2.26 -12.27 2.44
C THR A 63 2.96 -11.84 1.14
N ARG A 64 3.63 -12.80 0.49
CA ARG A 64 4.28 -12.54 -0.81
C ARG A 64 3.27 -12.10 -1.85
N GLU A 65 2.10 -12.71 -1.83
CA GLU A 65 0.99 -12.46 -2.74
C GLU A 65 0.52 -11.01 -2.62
N GLU A 66 0.36 -10.51 -1.39
CA GLU A 66 -0.04 -9.12 -1.15
C GLU A 66 1.00 -8.10 -1.63
N VAL A 67 2.30 -8.39 -1.42
CA VAL A 67 3.39 -7.54 -1.96
C VAL A 67 3.35 -7.52 -3.48
N GLN A 68 3.17 -8.69 -4.12
CA GLN A 68 3.10 -8.80 -5.56
C GLN A 68 1.91 -8.03 -6.14
N GLU A 69 0.72 -8.14 -5.54
CA GLU A 69 -0.46 -7.39 -5.96
C GLU A 69 -0.23 -5.88 -5.90
N LEU A 70 0.40 -5.38 -4.83
CA LEU A 70 0.70 -3.96 -4.73
C LEU A 70 1.70 -3.50 -5.80
N ILE A 71 2.72 -4.30 -6.10
CA ILE A 71 3.69 -3.98 -7.17
C ILE A 71 2.98 -3.91 -8.52
N VAL A 72 2.08 -4.86 -8.81
CA VAL A 72 1.29 -4.86 -10.05
C VAL A 72 0.37 -3.64 -10.11
N LEU A 73 -0.27 -3.27 -9.01
CA LEU A 73 -1.14 -2.10 -8.91
C LEU A 73 -0.35 -0.81 -9.17
N SER A 74 0.81 -0.65 -8.52
CA SER A 74 1.71 0.50 -8.68
C SER A 74 2.31 0.59 -10.09
N ALA A 75 2.72 -0.55 -10.66
CA ALA A 75 3.24 -0.64 -12.01
C ALA A 75 2.17 -0.25 -13.04
N SER A 76 0.92 -0.67 -12.83
CA SER A 76 -0.21 -0.35 -13.71
C SER A 76 -0.57 1.14 -13.62
N ALA A 77 -0.57 1.73 -12.41
CA ALA A 77 -0.78 3.16 -12.22
C ALA A 77 0.29 4.01 -12.90
N ASN A 78 1.55 3.56 -12.87
CA ASN A 78 2.71 4.26 -13.43
C ASN A 78 3.04 3.86 -14.88
N LYS A 79 2.25 3.00 -15.52
CA LYS A 79 2.50 2.45 -16.88
C LYS A 79 3.88 1.78 -17.03
N LEU A 80 4.39 1.18 -15.96
CA LEU A 80 5.69 0.51 -15.92
C LEU A 80 5.51 -0.98 -16.26
N SER A 81 5.41 -1.31 -17.55
CA SER A 81 5.16 -2.69 -18.01
C SER A 81 6.21 -3.70 -17.54
N LYS A 82 7.49 -3.30 -17.46
CA LYS A 82 8.58 -4.16 -16.95
C LYS A 82 8.42 -4.54 -15.48
N LEU A 83 7.92 -3.62 -14.66
CA LEU A 83 7.67 -3.88 -13.24
C LEU A 83 6.51 -4.85 -13.04
N LYS A 84 5.53 -4.84 -13.95
CA LYS A 84 4.43 -5.80 -13.95
C LYS A 84 4.89 -7.22 -14.31
N GLU A 85 5.78 -7.35 -15.28
CA GLU A 85 6.34 -8.65 -15.70
C GLU A 85 7.25 -9.26 -14.63
N GLN A 86 7.93 -8.43 -13.83
CA GLN A 86 8.86 -8.87 -12.78
C GLN A 86 8.27 -8.76 -11.36
N ALA A 87 6.97 -8.54 -11.20
CA ALA A 87 6.37 -8.29 -9.89
C ALA A 87 6.61 -9.44 -8.89
N GLU A 88 6.62 -10.67 -9.38
CA GLU A 88 6.90 -11.87 -8.58
C GLU A 88 8.35 -11.89 -8.07
N GLU A 89 9.31 -11.55 -8.93
CA GLU A 89 10.74 -11.50 -8.60
C GLU A 89 11.02 -10.37 -7.58
N TYR A 90 10.43 -9.19 -7.79
CA TYR A 90 10.55 -8.09 -6.83
C TYR A 90 9.87 -8.40 -5.49
N ALA A 91 8.70 -9.06 -5.50
CA ALA A 91 8.06 -9.49 -4.26
C ALA A 91 8.92 -10.51 -3.51
N ALA A 92 9.54 -11.46 -4.21
CA ALA A 92 10.44 -12.43 -3.61
C ALA A 92 11.64 -11.76 -2.92
N LEU A 93 12.30 -10.81 -3.59
CA LEU A 93 13.43 -10.06 -3.03
C LEU A 93 13.03 -9.22 -1.81
N ILE A 94 11.87 -8.57 -1.85
CA ILE A 94 11.36 -7.78 -0.72
C ILE A 94 11.08 -8.68 0.48
N MET A 95 10.47 -9.85 0.27
CA MET A 95 10.19 -10.79 1.35
C MET A 95 11.47 -11.36 1.96
N GLU A 96 12.49 -11.66 1.15
CA GLU A 96 13.80 -12.15 1.63
C GLU A 96 14.52 -11.11 2.49
N GLU A 97 14.46 -9.83 2.10
CA GLU A 97 15.06 -8.74 2.88
C GLU A 97 14.28 -8.40 4.16
N LEU A 98 12.95 -8.58 4.15
CA LEU A 98 12.08 -8.25 5.29
C LEU A 98 11.93 -9.40 6.30
N ASP A 99 11.96 -10.64 5.84
CA ASP A 99 11.85 -11.84 6.68
C ASP A 99 12.92 -12.89 6.28
N PRO A 100 14.20 -12.65 6.58
CA PRO A 100 15.31 -13.51 6.18
C PRO A 100 15.29 -14.91 6.84
N GLU A 101 14.47 -15.12 7.87
CA GLU A 101 14.38 -16.39 8.62
C GLU A 101 13.24 -17.31 8.11
N ALA A 102 12.37 -16.84 7.20
CA ALA A 102 11.22 -17.60 6.69
C ALA A 102 11.56 -18.60 5.55
N THR A 103 12.83 -19.03 5.44
CA THR A 103 13.30 -19.98 4.43
C THR A 103 13.19 -21.44 4.84
#